data_AF-A0A926QD08-F1
#
_entry.id   AF-A0A926QD08-F1
#
_cell.length_a   1.000
_cell.length_b   1.000
_cell.length_c   1.000
_cell.angle_alpha   90.00
_cell.angle_beta   90.00
_cell.angle_gamma   90.00
#
_symmetry.space_group_name_H-M   'P 1'
#
loop_
_entity.id
_entity.type
_entity.pdbx_description
1 polymer ?
#
loop_
_entity_poly.entity_id
_entity_poly.type
_entity_poly.pdbx_seq_one_letter_code
_entity_poly.pdbx_strand_id
1 'polypeptide(L)'
;MNEPDFHPRCWWCGAIADSREHRVKASELRKSFKGSDYLVLANERPSKFHGPKSPLMLFPKTMCKTCNGARSQPFDRAYDQFVTFVRERPDFFRARTSFQMSHVLAGEPHTSANLARYYVKNFACRIDERGFDVPKDLIDFLNGSESMPNATLVLYKDFSIMDQLRKEGTSGHSHWANSMVSPENPSDGELEVFIAEIQDGPIGALIWWNSANRLGITFSARDRVYLRLREELPHLYIHNNS
;
A
#
# COMPACT_ATOMS: atom_id res chain seq x y z
N MET A 1 -15.85 38.61 10.32
CA MET A 1 -14.54 37.97 10.62
C MET A 1 -14.45 36.80 9.67
N ASN A 2 -13.53 36.83 8.72
CA ASN A 2 -13.30 35.68 7.84
C ASN A 2 -12.58 34.62 8.67
N GLU A 3 -13.12 33.40 8.70
CA GLU A 3 -12.38 32.25 9.20
C GLU A 3 -11.04 32.17 8.45
N PRO A 4 -9.92 31.85 9.14
CA PRO A 4 -8.69 31.56 8.42
C PRO A 4 -8.95 30.38 7.48
N ASP A 5 -8.64 30.55 6.19
CA ASP A 5 -8.69 29.48 5.18
C ASP A 5 -7.78 28.33 5.64
N PHE A 6 -8.35 27.36 6.35
CA PHE A 6 -7.62 26.17 6.78
C PHE A 6 -7.47 25.25 5.57
N HIS A 7 -6.34 25.36 4.89
CA HIS A 7 -5.96 24.42 3.86
C HIS A 7 -5.23 23.23 4.47
N PRO A 8 -5.61 21.98 4.14
CA PRO A 8 -4.88 20.81 4.58
C PRO A 8 -3.43 20.89 4.10
N ARG A 9 -2.48 20.47 4.93
CA ARG A 9 -1.06 20.45 4.60
C ARG A 9 -0.66 19.07 4.06
N CYS A 10 0.30 19.05 3.16
CA CYS A 10 0.90 17.84 2.63
C CYS A 10 1.79 17.22 3.69
N TRP A 11 1.44 16.02 4.17
CA TRP A 11 2.21 15.33 5.21
C TRP A 11 3.68 15.09 4.84
N TRP A 12 4.03 15.05 3.55
CA TRP A 12 5.41 14.79 3.11
C TRP A 12 6.28 16.06 2.95
N CYS A 13 5.70 17.25 2.80
CA CYS A 13 6.50 18.47 2.57
C CYS A 13 5.97 19.75 3.23
N GLY A 14 4.82 19.71 3.89
CA GLY A 14 4.19 20.85 4.56
C GLY A 14 3.50 21.88 3.66
N ALA A 15 3.62 21.76 2.32
CA ALA A 15 2.92 22.60 1.35
C ALA A 15 1.40 22.35 1.36
N ILE A 16 0.62 23.15 0.63
CA ILE A 16 -0.84 22.93 0.52
C ILE A 16 -1.12 21.56 -0.14
N ALA A 17 -1.96 20.75 0.51
CA ALA A 17 -2.44 19.50 -0.06
C ALA A 17 -3.56 19.78 -1.08
N ASP A 18 -3.21 19.70 -2.36
CA ASP A 18 -4.08 20.03 -3.49
C ASP A 18 -4.31 18.83 -4.43
N SER A 19 -3.93 17.62 -4.01
CA SER A 19 -4.11 16.37 -4.75
C SER A 19 -4.76 15.30 -3.88
N ARG A 20 -5.48 14.37 -4.54
CA ARG A 20 -6.05 13.19 -3.89
C ARG A 20 -5.32 11.96 -4.42
N GLU A 21 -4.67 11.22 -3.52
CA GLU A 21 -4.01 9.98 -3.88
C GLU A 21 -5.01 8.84 -3.98
N HIS A 22 -4.76 7.86 -4.85
CA HIS A 22 -5.64 6.69 -4.92
C HIS A 22 -5.28 5.68 -3.83
N ARG A 23 -6.31 5.09 -3.19
CA ARG A 23 -6.16 3.98 -2.23
C ARG A 23 -5.64 2.71 -2.90
N VAL A 24 -6.13 2.48 -4.11
CA VAL A 24 -5.72 1.41 -5.04
C VAL A 24 -5.36 2.08 -6.35
N LYS A 25 -4.25 1.68 -6.97
CA LYS A 25 -3.73 2.41 -8.12
C LYS A 25 -4.73 2.48 -9.27
N ALA A 26 -4.94 3.69 -9.79
CA ALA A 26 -5.92 3.94 -10.85
C ALA A 26 -5.66 3.16 -12.15
N SER A 27 -4.39 2.91 -12.50
CA SER A 27 -4.01 2.10 -13.66
C SER A 27 -4.47 0.66 -13.51
N GLU A 28 -4.28 0.08 -12.33
CA GLU A 28 -4.72 -1.29 -12.02
C GLU A 28 -6.23 -1.40 -12.01
N LEU A 29 -6.91 -0.43 -11.39
CA LEU A 29 -8.36 -0.32 -11.48
C LEU A 29 -8.83 -0.31 -12.95
N ARG A 30 -8.22 0.52 -13.82
CA ARG A 30 -8.59 0.60 -15.26
C ARG A 30 -8.35 -0.70 -16.03
N LYS A 31 -7.27 -1.43 -15.72
CA LYS A 31 -6.97 -2.73 -16.34
C LYS A 31 -7.99 -3.79 -15.92
N SER A 32 -8.49 -3.69 -14.70
CA SER A 32 -9.58 -4.49 -14.19
C SER A 32 -10.92 -4.08 -14.84
N PHE A 33 -11.25 -2.78 -14.97
CA PHE A 33 -12.54 -2.21 -15.46
C PHE A 33 -13.16 -2.67 -16.81
N LYS A 34 -12.67 -3.72 -17.50
CA LYS A 34 -13.31 -4.22 -18.73
C LYS A 34 -14.66 -4.92 -18.46
N GLY A 35 -15.72 -4.12 -18.28
CA GLY A 35 -17.10 -4.53 -18.50
C GLY A 35 -17.92 -5.04 -17.31
N SER A 36 -17.45 -4.94 -16.06
CA SER A 36 -18.21 -5.36 -14.88
C SER A 36 -18.09 -4.39 -13.69
N ASP A 37 -19.10 -4.39 -12.81
CA ASP A 37 -19.05 -3.75 -11.50
C ASP A 37 -17.97 -4.45 -10.64
N TYR A 38 -17.00 -3.70 -10.13
CA TYR A 38 -16.01 -4.24 -9.19
C TYR A 38 -16.49 -4.12 -7.76
N LEU A 39 -16.19 -5.14 -6.96
CA LEU A 39 -16.23 -5.09 -5.50
C LEU A 39 -14.82 -4.79 -5.02
N VAL A 40 -14.61 -3.62 -4.41
CA VAL A 40 -13.44 -3.45 -3.55
C VAL A 40 -13.84 -3.92 -2.16
N LEU A 41 -13.06 -4.86 -1.63
CA LEU A 41 -13.13 -5.26 -0.25
C LEU A 41 -12.14 -4.36 0.51
N ALA A 42 -12.58 -3.13 0.77
CA ALA A 42 -11.90 -2.22 1.69
C ALA A 42 -12.75 -2.18 2.96
N ASN A 43 -12.13 -2.47 4.11
CA ASN A 43 -12.79 -2.45 5.42
C ASN A 43 -14.08 -3.29 5.44
N GLU A 44 -13.94 -4.60 5.18
CA GLU A 44 -14.97 -5.63 5.46
C GLU A 44 -16.22 -5.60 4.55
N ARG A 45 -16.50 -4.50 3.83
CA ARG A 45 -17.71 -4.41 2.98
C ARG A 45 -17.38 -4.41 1.48
N PRO A 46 -17.78 -5.47 0.75
CA PRO A 46 -17.78 -5.46 -0.70
C PRO A 46 -18.54 -4.24 -1.22
N SER A 47 -17.81 -3.26 -1.74
CA SER A 47 -18.39 -2.00 -2.19
C SER A 47 -18.29 -1.89 -3.70
N LYS A 48 -19.44 -1.70 -4.36
CA LYS A 48 -19.51 -1.42 -5.79
C LYS A 48 -19.16 0.04 -6.08
N PHE A 49 -18.41 0.28 -7.15
CA PHE A 49 -18.06 1.63 -7.59
C PHE A 49 -17.90 1.71 -9.11
N HIS A 50 -18.25 2.85 -9.69
CA HIS A 50 -18.33 3.06 -11.14
C HIS A 50 -17.12 3.85 -11.68
N GLY A 51 -15.91 3.35 -11.44
CA GLY A 51 -14.69 3.87 -12.07
C GLY A 51 -13.59 4.29 -11.08
N PRO A 52 -12.36 4.47 -11.59
CA PRO A 52 -11.18 4.71 -10.76
C PRO A 52 -11.19 6.07 -10.03
N LYS A 53 -12.05 7.01 -10.47
CA LYS A 53 -12.20 8.34 -9.87
C LYS A 53 -13.27 8.40 -8.77
N SER A 54 -13.87 7.25 -8.41
CA SER A 54 -14.83 7.20 -7.31
C SER A 54 -14.21 7.78 -6.04
N PRO A 55 -14.92 8.62 -5.26
CA PRO A 55 -14.43 9.11 -3.97
C PRO A 55 -14.01 7.99 -3.01
N LEU A 56 -14.62 6.80 -3.13
CA LEU A 56 -14.24 5.61 -2.35
C LEU A 56 -12.80 5.15 -2.64
N MET A 57 -12.30 5.41 -3.84
CA MET A 57 -10.96 5.01 -4.29
C MET A 57 -9.88 6.07 -4.07
N LEU A 58 -10.26 7.20 -3.49
CA LEU A 58 -9.39 8.36 -3.33
C LEU A 58 -9.29 8.73 -1.86
N PHE A 59 -8.08 8.88 -1.35
CA PHE A 59 -7.85 9.56 -0.09
C PHE A 59 -8.40 11.00 -0.14
N PRO A 60 -8.66 11.62 1.02
CA PRO A 60 -8.76 13.07 1.14
C PRO A 60 -7.54 13.78 0.54
N LYS A 61 -7.56 15.11 0.51
CA LYS A 61 -6.40 15.88 0.09
C LYS A 61 -5.32 15.85 1.19
N THR A 62 -4.48 14.82 1.14
CA THR A 62 -3.40 14.56 2.10
C THR A 62 -2.02 14.95 1.54
N MET A 63 -1.91 15.16 0.22
CA MET A 63 -0.65 15.45 -0.47
C MET A 63 -0.78 16.60 -1.47
N CYS A 64 0.33 17.29 -1.73
CA CYS A 64 0.43 18.22 -2.86
C CYS A 64 0.71 17.47 -4.17
N LYS A 65 0.36 18.06 -5.32
CA LYS A 65 0.58 17.48 -6.66
C LYS A 65 2.04 17.15 -6.94
N THR A 66 2.99 17.93 -6.43
CA THR A 66 4.43 17.68 -6.63
C THR A 66 4.85 16.39 -5.93
N CYS A 67 4.46 16.21 -4.67
CA CYS A 67 4.75 14.98 -3.91
C CYS A 67 4.00 13.78 -4.49
N ASN A 68 2.73 13.96 -4.86
CA ASN A 68 1.91 12.88 -5.41
C ASN A 68 2.13 12.60 -6.91
N GLY A 69 3.05 13.32 -7.54
CA GLY A 69 3.33 13.23 -8.96
C GLY A 69 4.83 13.08 -9.19
N ALA A 70 5.51 14.20 -9.43
CA ALA A 70 6.93 14.20 -9.81
C ALA A 70 7.82 13.47 -8.80
N ARG A 71 7.60 13.68 -7.49
CA ARG A 71 8.43 13.09 -6.43
C ARG A 71 8.22 11.57 -6.28
N SER A 72 6.97 11.10 -6.34
CA SER A 72 6.66 9.66 -6.20
C SER A 72 6.75 8.87 -7.49
N GLN A 73 6.90 9.52 -8.65
CA GLN A 73 6.89 8.85 -9.96
C GLN A 73 7.83 7.63 -10.04
N PRO A 74 9.07 7.65 -9.51
CA PRO A 74 9.92 6.46 -9.51
C PRO A 74 9.29 5.26 -8.76
N PHE A 75 8.58 5.53 -7.67
CA PHE A 75 7.90 4.52 -6.84
C PHE A 75 6.72 3.95 -7.59
N ASP A 76 5.93 4.83 -8.22
CA ASP A 76 4.78 4.44 -9.03
C ASP A 76 5.22 3.53 -10.19
N ARG A 77 6.34 3.83 -10.86
CA ARG A 77 6.89 2.99 -11.94
C ARG A 77 7.37 1.63 -11.46
N ALA A 78 8.05 1.56 -10.31
CA ALA A 78 8.48 0.29 -9.72
C ALA A 78 7.27 -0.60 -9.39
N TYR A 79 6.23 -0.01 -8.79
CA TYR A 79 4.98 -0.71 -8.52
C TYR A 79 4.27 -1.18 -9.80
N ASP A 80 4.18 -0.37 -10.84
CA ASP A 80 3.54 -0.77 -12.12
C ASP A 80 4.19 -2.01 -12.74
N GLN A 81 5.52 -2.09 -12.70
CA GLN A 81 6.24 -3.26 -13.20
C GLN A 81 5.97 -4.48 -12.32
N PHE A 82 6.02 -4.31 -10.99
CA PHE A 82 5.75 -5.39 -10.04
C PHE A 82 4.36 -6.00 -10.23
N VAL A 83 3.30 -5.20 -10.21
CA VAL A 83 1.92 -5.69 -10.34
C VAL A 83 1.64 -6.26 -11.73
N THR A 84 2.26 -5.70 -12.78
CA THR A 84 2.19 -6.27 -14.13
C THR A 84 2.79 -7.68 -14.15
N PHE A 85 3.96 -7.87 -13.54
CA PHE A 85 4.59 -9.19 -13.43
C PHE A 85 3.72 -10.16 -12.60
N VAL A 86 3.17 -9.72 -11.47
CA VAL A 86 2.26 -10.52 -10.63
C VAL A 86 1.05 -11.01 -11.41
N ARG A 87 0.43 -10.13 -12.19
CA ARG A 87 -0.73 -10.44 -13.03
C ARG A 87 -0.40 -11.40 -14.18
N GLU A 88 0.75 -11.23 -14.82
CA GLU A 88 1.12 -12.02 -16.02
C GLU A 88 1.77 -13.36 -15.67
N ARG A 89 2.35 -13.48 -14.47
CA ARG A 89 3.13 -14.64 -14.03
C ARG A 89 2.75 -15.09 -12.60
N PRO A 90 1.47 -15.29 -12.26
CA PRO A 90 1.06 -15.62 -10.88
C PRO A 90 1.70 -16.91 -10.35
N ASP A 91 1.86 -17.93 -11.20
CA ASP A 91 2.50 -19.20 -10.83
C ASP A 91 3.99 -19.09 -10.50
N PHE A 92 4.65 -18.00 -10.92
CA PHE A 92 6.01 -17.71 -10.49
C PHE A 92 6.08 -17.64 -8.95
N PHE A 93 5.11 -16.99 -8.33
CA PHE A 93 5.06 -16.81 -6.88
C PHE A 93 4.49 -18.03 -6.14
N ARG A 94 3.52 -18.72 -6.74
CA ARG A 94 2.82 -19.85 -6.09
C ARG A 94 3.79 -20.91 -5.57
N ALA A 95 4.72 -21.33 -6.41
CA ALA A 95 5.68 -22.40 -6.10
C ALA A 95 6.90 -21.95 -5.26
N ARG A 96 7.02 -20.65 -4.92
CA ARG A 96 8.24 -20.09 -4.30
C ARG A 96 8.00 -19.55 -2.89
N THR A 97 8.99 -19.71 -2.02
CA THR A 97 9.07 -19.08 -0.69
C THR A 97 10.05 -17.91 -0.66
N SER A 98 10.85 -17.76 -1.72
CA SER A 98 11.70 -16.59 -1.95
C SER A 98 12.00 -16.42 -3.45
N PHE A 99 12.38 -15.21 -3.84
CA PHE A 99 12.78 -14.86 -5.20
C PHE A 99 13.81 -13.73 -5.18
N GLN A 100 14.51 -13.54 -6.30
CA GLN A 100 15.37 -12.37 -6.52
C GLN A 100 14.50 -11.25 -7.10
N MET A 101 14.48 -10.08 -6.47
CA MET A 101 13.69 -8.94 -6.92
C MET A 101 14.13 -8.49 -8.32
N SER A 102 15.41 -8.61 -8.63
CA SER A 102 15.99 -8.41 -9.97
C SER A 102 15.37 -9.27 -11.09
N HIS A 103 14.69 -10.38 -10.77
CA HIS A 103 13.92 -11.15 -11.76
C HIS A 103 12.55 -10.55 -12.09
N VAL A 104 12.04 -9.69 -11.20
CA VAL A 104 10.69 -9.09 -11.28
C VAL A 104 10.78 -7.63 -11.71
N LEU A 105 11.75 -6.89 -11.14
CA LEU A 105 12.04 -5.51 -11.46
C LEU A 105 13.34 -5.42 -12.25
N ALA A 106 13.30 -4.72 -13.38
CA ALA A 106 14.43 -4.63 -14.29
C ALA A 106 14.75 -3.18 -14.64
N GLY A 107 15.98 -2.75 -14.30
CA GLY A 107 16.53 -1.43 -14.61
C GLY A 107 15.98 -0.30 -13.74
N GLU A 108 16.66 0.85 -13.73
CA GLU A 108 16.13 2.06 -13.11
C GLU A 108 14.91 2.59 -13.88
N PRO A 109 13.89 3.17 -13.21
CA PRO A 109 13.78 3.42 -11.76
C PRO A 109 13.21 2.23 -10.96
N HIS A 110 13.15 1.04 -11.53
CA HIS A 110 12.49 -0.13 -10.97
C HIS A 110 13.38 -0.86 -9.97
N THR A 111 13.55 -0.27 -8.79
CA THR A 111 14.32 -0.85 -7.69
C THR A 111 13.40 -1.43 -6.62
N SER A 112 13.91 -2.41 -5.85
CA SER A 112 13.23 -2.93 -4.67
C SER A 112 12.89 -1.81 -3.67
N ALA A 113 13.78 -0.82 -3.53
CA ALA A 113 13.60 0.33 -2.66
C ALA A 113 12.44 1.23 -3.14
N ASN A 114 12.34 1.50 -4.44
CA ASN A 114 11.24 2.29 -4.99
C ASN A 114 9.89 1.55 -4.88
N LEU A 115 9.88 0.21 -5.01
CA LEU A 115 8.69 -0.59 -4.72
C LEU A 115 8.29 -0.48 -3.24
N ALA A 116 9.25 -0.58 -2.32
CA ALA A 116 8.98 -0.41 -0.89
C ALA A 116 8.44 0.99 -0.57
N ARG A 117 9.01 2.04 -1.17
CA ARG A 117 8.56 3.43 -1.02
C ARG A 117 7.15 3.66 -1.54
N TYR A 118 6.70 2.93 -2.56
CA TYR A 118 5.31 2.96 -3.00
C TYR A 118 4.37 2.47 -1.88
N TYR A 119 4.67 1.32 -1.27
CA TYR A 119 3.86 0.79 -0.16
C TYR A 119 3.88 1.73 1.06
N VAL A 120 5.04 2.30 1.39
CA VAL A 120 5.18 3.28 2.49
C VAL A 120 4.41 4.56 2.22
N LYS A 121 4.36 5.06 0.97
CA LYS A 121 3.54 6.22 0.59
C LYS A 121 2.05 5.93 0.83
N ASN A 122 1.54 4.77 0.40
CA ASN A 122 0.15 4.39 0.63
C ASN A 122 -0.15 4.24 2.13
N PHE A 123 0.77 3.64 2.89
CA PHE A 123 0.71 3.52 4.34
C PHE A 123 0.63 4.88 5.05
N ALA A 124 1.50 5.83 4.68
CA ALA A 124 1.51 7.18 5.22
C ALA A 124 0.20 7.94 4.91
N CYS A 125 -0.37 7.79 3.71
CA CYS A 125 -1.68 8.36 3.40
C CYS A 125 -2.80 7.82 4.31
N ARG A 126 -2.71 6.57 4.77
CA ARG A 126 -3.68 5.98 5.70
C ARG A 126 -3.50 6.53 7.12
N ILE A 127 -2.27 6.79 7.54
CA ILE A 127 -1.97 7.44 8.83
C ILE A 127 -2.57 8.85 8.84
N ASP A 128 -2.26 9.65 7.83
CA ASP A 128 -2.72 11.05 7.70
C ASP A 128 -4.25 11.14 7.59
N GLU A 129 -4.89 10.21 6.87
CA GLU A 129 -6.35 10.13 6.79
C GLU A 129 -7.01 9.88 8.16
N ARG A 130 -6.35 9.17 9.07
CA ARG A 130 -6.82 8.97 10.44
C ARG A 130 -6.57 10.19 11.35
N GLY A 131 -5.92 11.25 10.83
CA GLY A 131 -5.63 12.48 11.55
C GLY A 131 -4.36 12.44 12.39
N PHE A 132 -3.51 11.43 12.21
CA PHE A 132 -2.21 11.34 12.87
C PHE A 132 -1.09 11.93 12.01
N ASP A 133 -0.08 12.50 12.66
CA ASP A 133 1.15 12.90 11.99
C ASP A 133 1.90 11.67 11.46
N VAL A 134 2.41 11.77 10.23
CA VAL A 134 3.20 10.69 9.62
C VAL A 134 4.58 10.61 10.32
N PRO A 135 4.96 9.44 10.85
CA PRO A 135 6.26 9.27 11.51
C PRO A 135 7.45 9.68 10.64
N LYS A 136 8.43 10.33 11.29
CA LYS A 136 9.60 10.90 10.61
C LYS A 136 10.42 9.85 9.86
N ASP A 137 10.58 8.65 10.40
CA ASP A 137 11.37 7.60 9.76
C ASP A 137 10.75 7.09 8.45
N LEU A 138 9.42 7.09 8.35
CA LEU A 138 8.71 6.84 7.08
C LEU A 138 8.99 7.95 6.06
N ILE A 139 8.95 9.22 6.50
CA ILE A 139 9.28 10.38 5.65
C ILE A 139 10.73 10.31 5.18
N ASP A 140 11.68 10.00 6.07
CA ASP A 140 13.10 9.87 5.75
C ASP A 140 13.34 8.74 4.74
N PHE A 141 12.64 7.61 4.87
CA PHE A 141 12.71 6.50 3.90
C PHE A 141 12.20 6.89 2.51
N LEU A 142 11.09 7.62 2.44
CA LEU A 142 10.60 8.19 1.19
C LEU A 142 11.58 9.22 0.61
N ASN A 143 12.41 9.85 1.45
CA ASN A 143 13.46 10.80 1.05
C ASN A 143 14.80 10.15 0.69
N GLY A 144 14.90 8.83 0.75
CA GLY A 144 16.09 8.10 0.32
C GLY A 144 16.85 7.37 1.43
N SER A 145 16.40 7.42 2.69
CA SER A 145 16.97 6.56 3.73
C SER A 145 16.90 5.09 3.31
N GLU A 146 17.91 4.31 3.69
CA GLU A 146 18.01 2.87 3.39
C GLU A 146 17.10 2.02 4.29
N SER A 147 16.67 2.56 5.43
CA SER A 147 15.90 1.82 6.43
C SER A 147 14.83 2.68 7.13
N MET A 148 13.88 1.98 7.74
CA MET A 148 12.83 2.51 8.61
C MET A 148 12.90 1.78 9.95
N PRO A 149 13.67 2.25 10.95
CA PRO A 149 13.92 1.51 12.18
C PRO A 149 12.65 1.03 12.86
N ASN A 150 11.61 1.87 12.90
CA ASN A 150 10.36 1.58 13.60
C ASN A 150 9.31 0.87 12.74
N ALA A 151 9.62 0.57 11.48
CA ALA A 151 8.71 -0.12 10.58
C ALA A 151 9.23 -1.50 10.16
N THR A 152 8.31 -2.38 9.84
CA THR A 152 8.60 -3.59 9.09
C THR A 152 7.67 -3.70 7.90
N LEU A 153 8.22 -4.08 6.75
CA LEU A 153 7.51 -4.23 5.48
C LEU A 153 7.93 -5.55 4.83
N VAL A 154 6.97 -6.46 4.70
CA VAL A 154 7.17 -7.81 4.15
C VAL A 154 6.19 -8.09 3.02
N LEU A 155 6.60 -8.94 2.08
CA LEU A 155 5.69 -9.48 1.06
C LEU A 155 5.15 -10.85 1.51
N TYR A 156 3.89 -11.09 1.20
CA TYR A 156 3.22 -12.35 1.43
C TYR A 156 2.45 -12.80 0.19
N LYS A 157 2.06 -14.07 0.19
CA LYS A 157 1.21 -14.65 -0.84
C LYS A 157 -0.05 -15.25 -0.25
N ASP A 158 -1.16 -15.05 -0.95
CA ASP A 158 -2.49 -15.58 -0.65
C ASP A 158 -3.24 -15.79 -1.97
N PHE A 159 -3.39 -17.05 -2.37
CA PHE A 159 -4.06 -17.40 -3.63
C PHE A 159 -5.56 -17.69 -3.45
N SER A 160 -6.10 -17.61 -2.23
CA SER A 160 -7.47 -18.02 -1.91
C SER A 160 -8.52 -17.34 -2.82
N ILE A 161 -8.48 -16.00 -2.90
CA ILE A 161 -9.40 -15.21 -3.72
C ILE A 161 -9.21 -15.50 -5.21
N MET A 162 -7.95 -15.59 -5.67
CA MET A 162 -7.67 -15.91 -7.07
C MET A 162 -8.21 -17.28 -7.47
N ASP A 163 -8.02 -18.29 -6.61
CA ASP A 163 -8.51 -19.65 -6.85
C ASP A 163 -10.04 -19.72 -6.80
N GLN A 164 -10.67 -18.92 -5.94
CA GLN A 164 -12.12 -18.77 -5.92
C GLN A 164 -12.65 -18.15 -7.22
N LEU A 165 -12.13 -16.99 -7.63
CA LEU A 165 -12.54 -16.33 -8.88
C LEU A 165 -12.36 -17.25 -10.09
N ARG A 166 -11.23 -17.99 -10.15
CA ARG A 166 -10.98 -18.97 -11.22
C ARG A 166 -12.02 -20.09 -11.24
N LYS A 167 -12.42 -20.60 -10.07
CA LYS A 167 -13.48 -21.64 -9.97
C LYS A 167 -14.84 -21.11 -10.42
N GLU A 168 -15.13 -19.85 -10.16
CA GLU A 168 -16.36 -19.16 -10.57
C GLU A 168 -16.35 -18.75 -12.05
N GLY A 169 -15.27 -19.05 -12.79
CA GLY A 169 -15.12 -18.66 -14.20
C GLY A 169 -14.96 -17.15 -14.40
N THR A 170 -14.66 -16.41 -13.33
CA THR A 170 -14.46 -14.97 -13.38
C THR A 170 -12.98 -14.64 -13.50
N SER A 171 -12.66 -13.72 -14.42
CA SER A 171 -11.34 -13.11 -14.50
C SER A 171 -11.36 -11.81 -13.70
N GLY A 172 -10.60 -11.74 -12.62
CA GLY A 172 -10.53 -10.54 -11.79
C GLY A 172 -9.21 -10.45 -11.02
N HIS A 173 -8.73 -9.22 -10.86
CA HIS A 173 -7.64 -8.90 -9.95
C HIS A 173 -8.26 -8.28 -8.70
N SER A 174 -8.29 -9.05 -7.60
CA SER A 174 -8.78 -8.53 -6.33
C SER A 174 -7.75 -7.57 -5.74
N HIS A 175 -8.22 -6.41 -5.29
CA HIS A 175 -7.44 -5.51 -4.45
C HIS A 175 -8.07 -5.53 -3.07
N TRP A 176 -7.25 -5.88 -2.09
CA TRP A 176 -7.66 -5.92 -0.69
C TRP A 176 -6.75 -4.98 0.11
N ALA A 177 -7.34 -4.21 1.01
CA ALA A 177 -6.56 -3.44 1.95
C ALA A 177 -7.30 -3.23 3.26
N ASN A 178 -6.57 -3.39 4.36
CA ASN A 178 -7.06 -3.15 5.71
C ASN A 178 -6.03 -2.37 6.53
N SER A 179 -6.44 -1.77 7.63
CA SER A 179 -5.53 -1.10 8.56
C SER A 179 -6.05 -1.06 9.99
N MET A 180 -5.14 -1.19 10.95
CA MET A 180 -5.39 -0.98 12.37
C MET A 180 -4.49 0.17 12.87
N VAL A 181 -4.98 0.92 13.85
CA VAL A 181 -4.26 2.02 14.49
C VAL A 181 -4.46 1.98 16.00
N SER A 182 -3.43 2.35 16.75
CA SER A 182 -3.46 2.57 18.19
C SER A 182 -2.72 3.86 18.51
N PRO A 183 -3.31 4.80 19.26
CA PRO A 183 -4.73 4.79 19.69
C PRO A 183 -5.70 4.92 18.51
N GLU A 184 -6.99 4.69 18.73
CA GLU A 184 -7.98 4.77 17.64
C GLU A 184 -8.19 6.20 17.13
N ASN A 185 -8.09 7.20 18.02
CA ASN A 185 -8.27 8.61 17.69
C ASN A 185 -7.04 9.45 18.12
N PRO A 186 -6.67 10.49 17.34
CA PRO A 186 -5.60 11.41 17.73
C PRO A 186 -5.85 12.20 19.02
N SER A 187 -7.12 12.32 19.45
CA SER A 187 -7.47 12.93 20.74
C SER A 187 -7.00 12.12 21.94
N ASP A 188 -6.78 10.82 21.75
CA ASP A 188 -6.47 9.88 22.82
C ASP A 188 -4.95 9.76 23.05
N GLY A 189 -4.13 10.31 22.14
CA GLY A 189 -2.68 10.33 22.23
C GLY A 189 -1.98 10.41 20.88
N GLU A 190 -0.65 10.40 20.93
CA GLU A 190 0.19 10.27 19.74
C GLU A 190 0.10 8.86 19.14
N LEU A 191 0.43 8.71 17.86
CA LEU A 191 0.45 7.42 17.20
C LEU A 191 1.46 6.47 17.86
N GLU A 192 0.98 5.33 18.35
CA GLU A 192 1.82 4.28 18.94
C GLU A 192 2.05 3.13 17.97
N VAL A 193 1.00 2.69 17.28
CA VAL A 193 1.04 1.56 16.36
C VAL A 193 0.17 1.85 15.14
N PHE A 194 0.68 1.55 13.96
CA PHE A 194 -0.12 1.51 12.74
C PHE A 194 0.21 0.24 11.95
N ILE A 195 -0.79 -0.44 11.44
CA ILE A 195 -0.65 -1.67 10.65
C ILE A 195 -1.51 -1.51 9.41
N ALA A 196 -0.99 -1.88 8.25
CA ALA A 196 -1.80 -1.97 7.05
C ALA A 196 -1.36 -3.13 6.16
N GLU A 197 -2.33 -3.68 5.45
CA GLU A 197 -2.09 -4.62 4.35
C GLU A 197 -2.57 -4.00 3.03
N ILE A 198 -1.81 -4.25 1.97
CA ILE A 198 -2.16 -3.87 0.60
C ILE A 198 -1.89 -5.08 -0.27
N GLN A 199 -2.95 -5.69 -0.79
CA GLN A 199 -2.88 -6.89 -1.60
C GLN A 199 -3.25 -6.60 -3.04
N ASP A 200 -2.41 -7.10 -3.94
CA ASP A 200 -2.55 -7.02 -5.38
C ASP A 200 -2.60 -8.45 -5.95
N GLY A 201 -3.81 -8.94 -6.16
CA GLY A 201 -4.03 -10.28 -6.67
C GLY A 201 -3.58 -11.32 -5.62
N PRO A 202 -2.65 -12.23 -5.95
CA PRO A 202 -2.22 -13.24 -5.01
C PRO A 202 -1.05 -12.80 -4.11
N ILE A 203 -0.53 -11.57 -4.29
CA ILE A 203 0.63 -11.07 -3.56
C ILE A 203 0.24 -9.81 -2.81
N GLY A 204 0.57 -9.75 -1.52
CA GLY A 204 0.35 -8.55 -0.72
C GLY A 204 1.59 -8.10 0.02
N ALA A 205 1.51 -6.86 0.50
CA ALA A 205 2.47 -6.25 1.39
C ALA A 205 1.81 -6.02 2.74
N LEU A 206 2.44 -6.54 3.79
CA LEU A 206 2.10 -6.22 5.18
C LEU A 206 3.14 -5.22 5.68
N ILE A 207 2.66 -4.08 6.19
CA ILE A 207 3.47 -3.07 6.83
C ILE A 207 2.93 -2.76 8.22
N TRP A 208 3.83 -2.70 9.20
CA TRP A 208 3.51 -2.18 10.52
C TRP A 208 4.60 -1.25 11.00
N TRP A 209 4.17 -0.23 11.73
CA TRP A 209 5.01 0.74 12.42
C TRP A 209 4.66 0.72 13.89
N ASN A 210 5.67 0.84 14.76
CA ASN A 210 5.50 0.87 16.21
C ASN A 210 6.51 1.84 16.83
N SER A 211 6.04 2.78 17.65
CA SER A 211 6.85 3.82 18.28
C SER A 211 7.97 3.27 19.19
N ALA A 212 7.73 2.12 19.82
CA ALA A 212 8.64 1.48 20.77
C ALA A 212 9.54 0.38 20.15
N ASN A 213 9.15 -0.23 19.03
CA ASN A 213 9.85 -1.38 18.47
C ASN A 213 10.71 -1.01 17.24
N ARG A 214 12.00 -1.36 17.27
CA ARG A 214 12.97 -1.04 16.21
C ARG A 214 13.47 -2.25 15.42
N LEU A 215 12.58 -3.00 14.80
CA LEU A 215 12.97 -4.18 13.99
C LEU A 215 13.62 -3.78 12.65
N GLY A 216 13.11 -2.75 11.98
CA GLY A 216 13.67 -2.24 10.72
C GLY A 216 13.68 -3.19 9.53
N ILE A 217 12.88 -4.26 9.54
CA ILE A 217 12.92 -5.29 8.50
C ILE A 217 12.15 -4.79 7.27
N THR A 218 12.83 -4.59 6.14
CA THR A 218 12.17 -4.21 4.88
C THR A 218 12.59 -5.18 3.79
N PHE A 219 11.65 -5.69 2.99
CA PHE A 219 11.99 -6.61 1.89
C PHE A 219 13.02 -6.01 0.91
N SER A 220 13.10 -4.68 0.81
CA SER A 220 14.02 -3.99 -0.09
C SER A 220 15.46 -3.97 0.38
N ALA A 221 15.75 -4.37 1.63
CA ALA A 221 17.09 -4.34 2.20
C ALA A 221 18.07 -5.32 1.51
N ARG A 222 17.55 -6.29 0.75
CA ARG A 222 18.32 -7.28 -0.01
C ARG A 222 17.61 -7.60 -1.32
N ASP A 223 18.36 -8.06 -2.33
CA ASP A 223 17.75 -8.50 -3.59
C ASP A 223 16.90 -9.77 -3.41
N ARG A 224 17.33 -10.68 -2.52
CA ARG A 224 16.54 -11.87 -2.19
C ARG A 224 15.40 -11.49 -1.25
N VAL A 225 14.17 -11.58 -1.76
CA VAL A 225 12.93 -11.35 -1.02
C VAL A 225 12.28 -12.66 -0.63
N TYR A 226 11.83 -12.74 0.61
CA TYR A 226 11.08 -13.88 1.12
C TYR A 226 9.58 -13.60 1.03
N LEU A 227 8.82 -14.61 0.63
CA LEU A 227 7.37 -14.60 0.57
C LEU A 227 6.84 -15.48 1.69
N ARG A 228 6.09 -14.87 2.61
CA ARG A 228 5.37 -15.58 3.65
C ARG A 228 4.01 -16.04 3.12
N LEU A 229 3.47 -17.12 3.67
CA LEU A 229 2.04 -17.38 3.54
C LEU A 229 1.28 -16.39 4.44
N ARG A 230 0.06 -16.02 4.05
CA ARG A 230 -0.75 -15.05 4.83
C ARG A 230 -0.99 -15.55 6.26
N GLU A 231 -1.23 -16.84 6.43
CA GLU A 231 -1.42 -17.50 7.72
C GLU A 231 -0.15 -17.54 8.60
N GLU A 232 1.03 -17.28 8.03
CA GLU A 232 2.31 -17.21 8.77
C GLU A 232 2.63 -15.78 9.26
N LEU A 233 1.82 -14.79 8.87
CA LEU A 233 2.10 -13.40 9.21
C LEU A 233 1.74 -13.08 10.66
N PRO A 234 2.46 -12.12 11.29
CA PRO A 234 1.98 -11.52 12.52
C PRO A 234 0.70 -10.72 12.24
N HIS A 235 -0.01 -10.35 13.31
CA HIS A 235 -1.22 -9.51 13.21
C HIS A 235 -2.38 -10.15 12.43
N LEU A 236 -2.54 -11.48 12.52
CA LEU A 236 -3.59 -12.24 11.81
C LEU A 236 -5.01 -11.66 11.98
N TYR A 237 -5.28 -10.93 13.05
CA TYR A 237 -6.55 -10.23 13.26
C TYR A 237 -6.87 -9.23 12.15
N ILE A 238 -5.88 -8.59 11.50
CA ILE A 238 -6.16 -7.69 10.38
C ILE A 238 -6.64 -8.45 9.14
N HIS A 239 -6.26 -9.73 9.03
CA HIS A 239 -6.61 -10.60 7.91
C HIS A 239 -7.99 -11.26 8.09
N ASN A 240 -8.43 -11.43 9.34
CA ASN A 240 -9.59 -12.24 9.72
C ASN A 240 -10.83 -11.41 10.11
N ASN A 241 -10.79 -10.09 9.90
CA ASN A 241 -11.99 -9.29 10.03
C ASN A 241 -12.92 -9.56 8.83
N SER A 242 -13.75 -10.58 9.08
CA SER A 242 -14.95 -11.08 8.39
C SER A 242 -15.68 -10.08 7.50
#